data_AF-A0A2T6DMA9-F1
#
_entry.id   AF-A0A2T6DMA9-F1
#
_cell.length_a   1.000
_cell.length_b   1.000
_cell.length_c   1.000
_cell.angle_alpha   90.00
_cell.angle_beta   90.00
_cell.angle_gamma   90.00
#
_symmetry.space_group_name_H-M   'P 1'
#
loop_
_entity.id
_entity.type
_entity.pdbx_description
1 polymer ?
#
loop_
_entity_poly.entity_id
_entity_poly.type
_entity_poly.pdbx_seq_one_letter_code
_entity_poly.pdbx_strand_id
1 'polypeptide(L)'
;MATKLDDAIRKVTSLHGVQAAFVFDQFLGIVTRDVPPNYGNDVLKRIANQLYQIATLSWNSGVLTQEFRLVYDRFAIYTRLFATNHYLVVFMDKDYESADFRQPINLSVLVLERAMRSAAEDVQNNTITQIAVLAEQTLRAQAENDTTFVGKVRRLAGRFLGNVGKDIVENGVEDEVLVLPIKNEREMRRLADYVTYRVPHPLIRRIIATDIEDILRSTLKA
;
A
#
# COMPACT_ATOMS: atom_id res chain seq x y z
N MET A 1 -10.33 5.74 -24.53
CA MET A 1 -11.68 5.92 -23.94
C MET A 1 -11.50 6.28 -22.48
N ALA A 2 -12.08 7.38 -22.00
CA ALA A 2 -12.06 7.69 -20.56
C ALA A 2 -12.82 6.59 -19.83
N THR A 3 -12.24 6.03 -18.78
CA THR A 3 -12.92 5.00 -17.98
C THR A 3 -13.96 5.66 -17.08
N LYS A 4 -14.99 4.92 -16.66
CA LYS A 4 -15.97 5.41 -15.66
C LYS A 4 -15.31 5.93 -14.37
N LEU A 5 -14.11 5.44 -14.06
CA LEU A 5 -13.25 5.85 -12.96
C LEU A 5 -12.64 7.24 -13.19
N ASP A 6 -12.15 7.51 -14.40
CA ASP A 6 -11.58 8.82 -14.77
C ASP A 6 -12.63 9.93 -14.74
N ASP A 7 -13.85 9.63 -15.17
CA ASP A 7 -14.97 10.58 -15.08
C ASP A 7 -15.41 10.81 -13.63
N ALA A 8 -15.32 9.78 -12.78
CA ALA A 8 -15.66 9.89 -11.37
C ALA A 8 -14.64 10.74 -10.60
N ILE A 9 -13.34 10.59 -10.87
CA ILE A 9 -12.31 11.41 -10.22
C ILE A 9 -12.33 12.86 -10.71
N ARG A 10 -12.69 13.11 -11.99
CA ARG A 10 -12.91 14.47 -12.50
C ARG A 10 -14.03 15.21 -11.80
N LYS A 11 -15.06 14.50 -11.31
CA LYS A 11 -16.10 15.10 -10.47
C LYS A 11 -15.55 15.56 -9.11
N VAL A 12 -14.58 14.83 -8.56
CA VAL A 12 -13.90 15.22 -7.31
C VAL A 12 -13.08 16.49 -7.54
N THR A 13 -12.30 16.56 -8.62
CA THR A 13 -11.48 17.74 -8.92
C THR A 13 -12.28 18.94 -9.42
N SER A 14 -13.50 18.73 -9.92
CA SER A 14 -14.41 19.84 -10.26
C SER A 14 -15.01 20.56 -9.03
N LEU A 15 -14.82 20.01 -7.83
CA LEU A 15 -15.28 20.66 -6.61
C LEU A 15 -14.46 21.93 -6.36
N HIS A 16 -15.15 22.97 -5.89
CA HIS A 16 -14.50 24.23 -5.55
C HIS A 16 -13.38 23.99 -4.52
N GLY A 17 -12.23 24.63 -4.72
CA GLY A 17 -11.08 24.51 -3.82
C GLY A 17 -10.33 23.18 -3.89
N VAL A 18 -10.72 22.23 -4.76
CA VAL A 18 -9.92 21.02 -5.02
C VAL A 18 -8.94 21.27 -6.15
N GLN A 19 -7.68 20.95 -5.92
CA GLN A 19 -6.58 21.20 -6.85
C GLN A 19 -6.13 19.92 -7.57
N ALA A 20 -6.20 18.77 -6.90
CA ALA A 20 -5.85 17.47 -7.48
C ALA A 20 -6.49 16.34 -6.69
N ALA A 21 -6.70 15.20 -7.33
CA ALA A 21 -7.18 14.00 -6.67
C ALA A 21 -6.46 12.75 -7.20
N PHE A 22 -6.29 11.77 -6.31
CA PHE A 22 -5.72 10.47 -6.61
C PHE A 22 -6.53 9.36 -5.95
N VAL A 23 -6.69 8.25 -6.66
CA VAL A 23 -7.15 6.99 -6.10
C VAL A 23 -5.99 6.03 -6.09
N PHE A 24 -5.63 5.59 -4.89
CA PHE A 24 -4.63 4.56 -4.67
C PHE A 24 -5.30 3.25 -4.29
N ASP A 25 -4.67 2.15 -4.69
CA ASP A 25 -4.94 0.83 -4.13
C ASP A 25 -4.24 0.66 -2.76
N GLN A 26 -4.48 -0.50 -2.14
CA GLN A 26 -3.86 -0.89 -0.86
C GLN A 26 -2.33 -1.03 -0.91
N PHE A 27 -1.73 -1.08 -2.10
CA PHE A 27 -0.30 -1.23 -2.36
C PHE A 27 0.34 0.06 -2.88
N LEU A 28 -0.36 1.20 -2.79
CA LEU A 28 0.10 2.50 -3.29
C LEU A 28 0.25 2.60 -4.81
N GLY A 29 -0.33 1.65 -5.55
CA GLY A 29 -0.55 1.75 -6.98
C GLY A 29 -1.57 2.84 -7.27
N ILE A 30 -1.26 3.73 -8.22
CA ILE A 30 -2.23 4.72 -8.70
C ILE A 30 -3.22 4.00 -9.61
N VAL A 31 -4.47 3.87 -9.16
CA VAL A 31 -5.56 3.28 -9.95
C VAL A 31 -6.09 4.30 -10.95
N THR A 32 -6.36 5.52 -10.48
CA THR A 32 -6.70 6.68 -11.32
C THR A 32 -6.27 7.96 -10.62
N ARG A 33 -6.10 9.03 -11.39
CA ARG A 33 -5.70 10.33 -10.90
C ARG A 33 -6.25 11.42 -11.81
N ASP A 34 -6.49 12.58 -11.24
CA ASP A 34 -6.71 13.80 -11.99
C ASP A 34 -5.87 14.91 -11.36
N VAL A 35 -4.90 15.38 -12.13
CA VAL A 35 -3.81 16.23 -11.66
C VAL A 35 -3.54 17.29 -12.73
N PRO A 36 -3.54 18.58 -12.38
CA PRO A 36 -3.16 19.62 -13.33
C PRO A 36 -1.73 19.39 -13.84
N PRO A 37 -1.43 19.73 -15.10
CA PRO A 37 -0.12 19.50 -15.72
C PRO A 37 1.05 20.18 -15.00
N ASN A 38 0.76 21.14 -14.11
CA ASN A 38 1.73 21.93 -13.37
C ASN A 38 2.26 21.22 -12.11
N TYR A 39 1.70 20.06 -11.76
CA TYR A 39 2.03 19.34 -10.53
C TYR A 39 3.01 18.20 -10.76
N GLY A 40 4.12 18.20 -10.00
CA GLY A 40 5.15 17.17 -10.05
C GLY A 40 4.64 15.82 -9.54
N ASN A 41 4.50 14.85 -10.44
CA ASN A 41 4.02 13.49 -10.17
C ASN A 41 4.81 12.78 -9.05
N ASP A 42 6.12 13.02 -8.95
CA ASP A 42 6.98 12.38 -7.94
C ASP A 42 6.78 12.92 -6.53
N VAL A 43 6.41 14.20 -6.38
CA VAL A 43 6.12 14.80 -5.07
C VAL A 43 4.81 14.22 -4.53
N LEU A 44 3.81 14.09 -5.39
CA LEU A 44 2.49 13.57 -5.02
C LEU A 44 2.54 12.08 -4.66
N LYS A 45 3.40 11.29 -5.32
CA LYS A 45 3.70 9.91 -4.92
C LYS A 45 4.36 9.82 -3.55
N ARG A 46 5.30 10.70 -3.22
CA ARG A 46 5.95 10.71 -1.88
C ARG A 46 4.94 11.05 -0.78
N ILE A 47 4.07 12.02 -1.04
CA ILE A 47 3.01 12.40 -0.12
C ILE A 47 2.04 11.22 0.09
N ALA A 48 1.61 10.54 -0.98
CA ALA A 48 0.77 9.35 -0.88
C ALA A 48 1.40 8.22 -0.04
N ASN A 49 2.70 8.00 -0.20
CA ASN A 49 3.43 7.01 0.58
C ASN A 49 3.48 7.36 2.09
N GLN A 50 3.68 8.64 2.42
CA GLN A 50 3.62 9.12 3.80
C GLN A 50 2.21 8.99 4.40
N LEU A 51 1.17 9.26 3.61
CA LEU A 51 -0.23 9.12 4.05
C LEU A 51 -0.60 7.65 4.32
N TYR A 52 -0.05 6.71 3.57
CA TYR A 52 -0.18 5.28 3.86
C TYR A 52 0.55 4.87 5.13
N GLN A 53 1.74 5.40 5.40
CA GLN A 53 2.41 5.17 6.69
C GLN A 53 1.54 5.65 7.86
N ILE A 54 0.85 6.79 7.71
CA ILE A 54 -0.09 7.29 8.72
C ILE A 54 -1.34 6.39 8.82
N ALA A 55 -1.89 5.93 7.70
CA ALA A 55 -3.02 5.00 7.69
C ALA A 55 -2.66 3.63 8.30
N THR A 56 -1.44 3.13 8.07
CA THR A 56 -0.95 1.85 8.62
C THR A 56 -0.63 1.91 10.10
N LEU A 57 -0.24 3.07 10.64
CA LEU A 57 -0.14 3.27 12.10
C LEU A 57 -1.49 3.02 12.79
N SER A 58 -2.60 3.35 12.12
CA SER A 58 -3.95 3.05 12.63
C SER A 58 -4.21 1.54 12.71
N TRP A 59 -3.71 0.75 11.74
CA TRP A 59 -3.83 -0.71 11.76
C TRP A 59 -3.16 -1.37 12.97
N ASN A 60 -2.02 -0.84 13.43
CA ASN A 60 -1.36 -1.32 14.63
C ASN A 60 -2.17 -1.05 15.92
N SER A 61 -3.02 -0.02 15.91
CA SER A 61 -3.91 0.32 17.03
C SER A 61 -5.22 -0.47 17.04
N GLY A 62 -5.47 -1.32 16.03
CA GLY A 62 -6.74 -2.05 15.86
C GLY A 62 -7.91 -1.18 15.39
N VAL A 63 -7.71 0.12 15.19
CA VAL A 63 -8.72 1.06 14.69
C VAL A 63 -8.32 1.53 13.30
N LEU A 64 -9.15 1.18 12.31
CA LEU A 64 -8.95 1.59 10.92
C LEU A 64 -9.29 3.07 10.74
N THR A 65 -8.32 3.92 10.46
CA THR A 65 -8.58 5.34 10.14
C THR A 65 -9.33 5.44 8.81
N GLN A 66 -10.63 5.73 8.89
CA GLN A 66 -11.51 5.87 7.74
C GLN A 66 -11.24 7.15 6.96
N GLU A 67 -10.94 8.24 7.66
CA GLU A 67 -10.63 9.53 7.05
C GLU A 67 -9.68 10.33 7.94
N PHE A 68 -8.85 11.16 7.33
CA PHE A 68 -8.06 12.16 8.05
C PHE A 68 -7.73 13.36 7.15
N ARG A 69 -7.46 14.49 7.80
CA ARG A 69 -7.10 15.74 7.13
C ARG A 69 -5.78 16.25 7.69
N LEU A 70 -4.83 16.53 6.80
CA LEU A 70 -3.60 17.24 7.13
C LEU A 70 -3.72 18.66 6.61
N VAL A 71 -3.45 19.65 7.45
CA VAL A 71 -3.50 21.06 7.09
C VAL A 71 -2.08 21.61 7.12
N TYR A 72 -1.61 22.10 5.98
CA TYR A 72 -0.32 22.77 5.83
C TYR A 72 -0.53 24.27 5.69
N ASP A 73 0.56 25.03 5.59
CA ASP A 73 0.51 26.49 5.53
C ASP A 73 -0.25 27.04 4.32
N ARG A 74 -0.19 26.33 3.18
CA ARG A 74 -0.75 26.79 1.89
C ARG A 74 -1.82 25.88 1.30
N PHE A 75 -1.97 24.67 1.81
CA PHE A 75 -2.88 23.68 1.28
C PHE A 75 -3.30 22.71 2.37
N ALA A 76 -4.37 21.97 2.13
CA ALA A 76 -4.76 20.83 2.94
C ALA A 76 -4.81 19.56 2.08
N ILE A 77 -4.61 18.42 2.73
CA ILE A 77 -4.77 17.12 2.14
C ILE A 77 -5.85 16.38 2.92
N TYR A 78 -6.87 15.95 2.20
CA TYR A 78 -7.89 15.06 2.74
C TYR A 78 -7.67 13.66 2.20
N THR A 79 -7.61 12.68 3.11
CA THR A 79 -7.48 11.27 2.75
C THR A 79 -8.65 10.49 3.32
N ARG A 80 -9.23 9.61 2.50
CA ARG A 80 -10.34 8.75 2.91
C ARG A 80 -10.18 7.34 2.36
N LEU A 81 -10.32 6.36 3.24
CA LEU A 81 -10.45 4.96 2.86
C LEU A 81 -11.86 4.69 2.34
N PHE A 82 -11.96 3.95 1.25
CA PHE A 82 -13.20 3.50 0.64
C PHE A 82 -13.02 2.13 -0.03
N ALA A 83 -14.11 1.45 -0.38
CA ALA A 83 -14.07 0.12 -1.01
C ALA A 83 -13.14 -0.90 -0.29
N THR A 84 -13.14 -0.89 1.04
CA THR A 84 -12.34 -1.75 1.95
C THR A 84 -10.82 -1.53 1.91
N ASN A 85 -10.24 -1.16 0.77
CA ASN A 85 -8.80 -1.21 0.51
C ASN A 85 -8.28 -0.12 -0.46
N HIS A 86 -9.07 0.92 -0.72
CA HIS A 86 -8.66 2.00 -1.62
C HIS A 86 -8.67 3.33 -0.90
N TYR A 87 -7.75 4.21 -1.28
CA TYR A 87 -7.61 5.52 -0.66
C TYR A 87 -7.84 6.61 -1.69
N LEU A 88 -8.77 7.50 -1.39
CA LEU A 88 -8.95 8.74 -2.11
C LEU A 88 -8.11 9.80 -1.39
N VAL A 89 -7.17 10.40 -2.11
CA VAL A 89 -6.36 11.52 -1.63
C VAL A 89 -6.74 12.75 -2.44
N VAL A 90 -7.18 13.80 -1.76
CA VAL A 90 -7.64 15.06 -2.35
C VAL A 90 -6.78 16.20 -1.83
N PHE A 91 -6.15 16.92 -2.75
CA PHE A 91 -5.43 18.14 -2.47
C PHE A 91 -6.38 19.31 -2.61
N MET A 92 -6.46 20.15 -1.59
CA MET A 92 -7.42 21.24 -1.52
C MET A 92 -6.82 22.49 -0.91
N ASP A 93 -7.50 23.62 -1.11
CA ASP A 93 -7.17 24.88 -0.47
C ASP A 93 -7.29 24.74 1.06
N LYS A 94 -6.37 25.41 1.77
CA LYS A 94 -6.30 25.36 3.23
C LYS A 94 -7.60 25.80 3.89
N ASP A 95 -8.19 26.87 3.37
CA ASP A 95 -9.36 27.54 3.95
C ASP A 95 -10.67 26.86 3.61
N TYR A 96 -10.64 25.74 2.88
CA TYR A 96 -11.84 24.99 2.57
C TYR A 96 -12.31 24.23 3.82
N GLU A 97 -13.47 24.61 4.36
CA GLU A 97 -13.97 24.06 5.61
C GLU A 97 -14.44 22.61 5.45
N SER A 98 -14.23 21.79 6.50
CA SER A 98 -14.62 20.38 6.49
C SER A 98 -16.11 20.16 6.26
N ALA A 99 -16.96 21.12 6.63
CA ALA A 99 -18.40 21.05 6.39
C ALA A 99 -18.75 21.16 4.90
N ASP A 100 -18.04 22.01 4.17
CA ASP A 100 -18.37 22.36 2.78
C ASP A 100 -18.01 21.26 1.78
N PHE A 101 -17.01 20.42 2.11
CA PHE A 101 -16.52 19.42 1.17
C PHE A 101 -16.89 17.98 1.52
N ARG A 102 -17.27 17.69 2.77
CA ARG A 102 -17.54 16.30 3.20
C ARG A 102 -18.66 15.65 2.41
N GLN A 103 -19.79 16.35 2.24
CA GLN A 103 -20.93 15.79 1.52
C GLN A 103 -20.65 15.60 0.01
N PRO A 104 -20.09 16.59 -0.71
CA PRO A 104 -19.68 16.39 -2.10
C PRO A 104 -18.63 15.29 -2.33
N ILE A 105 -17.65 15.17 -1.43
CA ILE A 105 -16.65 14.10 -1.51
C ILE A 105 -17.29 12.74 -1.23
N ASN A 106 -18.18 12.61 -0.24
CA ASN A 106 -18.87 11.35 0.04
C ASN A 106 -19.71 10.87 -1.13
N LEU A 107 -20.42 11.78 -1.82
CA LEU A 107 -21.15 11.45 -3.03
C LEU A 107 -20.21 10.98 -4.15
N SER A 108 -19.08 11.65 -4.33
CA SER A 108 -18.06 11.26 -5.30
C SER A 108 -17.43 9.91 -4.97
N VAL A 109 -17.21 9.61 -3.69
CA VAL A 109 -16.72 8.31 -3.20
C VAL A 109 -17.73 7.20 -3.52
N LEU A 110 -19.03 7.42 -3.33
CA LEU A 110 -20.06 6.44 -3.72
C LEU A 110 -20.04 6.15 -5.23
N VAL A 111 -19.82 7.19 -6.06
CA VAL A 111 -19.68 7.04 -7.51
C VAL A 111 -18.41 6.27 -7.85
N LEU A 112 -17.28 6.56 -7.19
CA LEU A 112 -16.02 5.83 -7.33
C LEU A 112 -16.17 4.36 -6.92
N GLU A 113 -16.82 4.08 -5.79
CA GLU A 113 -17.12 2.71 -5.34
C GLU A 113 -17.94 1.94 -6.37
N ARG A 114 -18.98 2.57 -6.92
CA ARG A 114 -19.81 1.96 -7.96
C ARG A 114 -19.03 1.71 -9.23
N ALA A 115 -18.21 2.67 -9.67
CA ALA A 115 -17.35 2.54 -10.84
C ALA A 115 -16.34 1.40 -10.65
N MET A 116 -15.73 1.27 -9.47
CA MET A 116 -14.79 0.21 -9.14
C MET A 116 -15.45 -1.17 -9.06
N ARG A 117 -16.66 -1.27 -8.49
CA ARG A 117 -17.42 -2.54 -8.51
C ARG A 117 -17.80 -2.98 -9.92
N SER A 118 -18.18 -2.03 -10.78
CA SER A 118 -18.46 -2.35 -12.19
C SER A 118 -17.21 -2.68 -13.01
N ALA A 119 -16.03 -2.24 -12.58
CA ALA A 119 -14.74 -2.67 -13.13
C ALA A 119 -14.26 -3.99 -12.52
N ALA A 120 -14.68 -4.32 -11.29
CA ALA A 120 -14.28 -5.52 -10.57
C ALA A 120 -14.80 -6.83 -11.21
N GLU A 121 -15.87 -6.77 -12.01
CA GLU A 121 -16.33 -7.90 -12.84
C GLU A 121 -15.33 -8.24 -13.97
N ASP A 122 -14.46 -7.29 -14.37
CA ASP A 122 -13.35 -7.53 -15.33
C ASP A 122 -11.97 -7.69 -14.65
N VAL A 123 -11.80 -7.19 -13.42
CA VAL A 123 -10.48 -7.04 -12.76
C VAL A 123 -10.03 -8.26 -11.94
N GLN A 124 -10.89 -9.26 -11.72
CA GLN A 124 -10.45 -10.50 -11.05
C GLN A 124 -9.31 -11.22 -11.80
N ASN A 125 -9.15 -10.97 -13.10
CA ASN A 125 -8.01 -11.47 -13.90
C ASN A 125 -6.78 -10.53 -13.88
N ASN A 126 -6.95 -9.23 -13.62
CA ASN A 126 -5.88 -8.22 -13.71
C ASN A 126 -5.06 -8.05 -12.43
N THR A 127 -5.64 -8.27 -11.25
CA THR A 127 -4.88 -8.19 -9.98
C THR A 127 -3.83 -9.32 -9.90
N ILE A 128 -4.15 -10.51 -10.43
CA ILE A 128 -3.21 -11.64 -10.50
C ILE A 128 -2.10 -11.35 -11.53
N THR A 129 -2.41 -10.73 -12.66
CA THR A 129 -1.39 -10.35 -13.66
C THR A 129 -0.55 -9.15 -13.23
N GLN A 130 -1.07 -8.17 -12.49
CA GLN A 130 -0.26 -7.09 -11.94
C GLN A 130 0.66 -7.57 -10.81
N ILE A 131 0.21 -8.53 -9.98
CA ILE A 131 1.07 -9.25 -9.03
C ILE A 131 2.15 -10.04 -9.78
N ALA A 132 1.81 -10.67 -10.91
CA ALA A 132 2.76 -11.39 -11.75
C ALA A 132 3.75 -10.45 -12.46
N VAL A 133 3.33 -9.28 -12.95
CA VAL A 133 4.18 -8.29 -13.62
C VAL A 133 5.09 -7.58 -12.62
N LEU A 134 4.61 -7.25 -11.42
CA LEU A 134 5.46 -6.77 -10.32
C LEU A 134 6.45 -7.86 -9.87
N ALA A 135 6.04 -9.13 -9.88
CA ALA A 135 6.94 -10.26 -9.63
C ALA A 135 7.96 -10.45 -10.77
N GLU A 136 7.59 -10.26 -12.03
CA GLU A 136 8.44 -10.46 -13.21
C GLU A 136 9.44 -9.30 -13.40
N GLN A 137 9.03 -8.06 -13.11
CA GLN A 137 9.91 -6.90 -13.12
C GLN A 137 10.91 -6.91 -11.94
N THR A 138 10.55 -7.50 -10.80
CA THR A 138 11.50 -7.72 -9.69
C THR A 138 12.34 -8.98 -9.83
N LEU A 139 11.86 -10.03 -10.51
CA LEU A 139 12.67 -11.18 -10.94
C LEU A 139 13.86 -10.73 -11.81
N ARG A 140 13.70 -9.67 -12.62
CA ARG A 140 14.81 -9.06 -13.38
C ARG A 140 15.76 -8.20 -12.54
N ALA A 141 15.36 -7.78 -11.35
CA ALA A 141 16.22 -7.05 -10.40
C ALA A 141 16.96 -8.00 -9.41
N GLN A 142 16.75 -9.32 -9.50
CA GLN A 142 17.42 -10.36 -8.71
C GLN A 142 18.87 -10.61 -9.16
N ALA A 143 19.72 -9.59 -9.08
CA ALA A 143 21.18 -9.76 -9.07
C ALA A 143 21.76 -9.86 -7.63
N GLU A 144 20.91 -10.04 -6.61
CA GLU A 144 21.33 -10.33 -5.22
C GLU A 144 21.12 -11.84 -4.94
N ASN A 145 22.14 -12.63 -5.26
CA ASN A 145 22.23 -14.08 -5.07
C ASN A 145 22.45 -14.48 -3.59
N ASP A 146 21.53 -14.13 -2.70
CA ASP A 146 21.47 -14.77 -1.36
C ASP A 146 20.36 -15.82 -1.33
N THR A 147 20.73 -17.10 -1.46
CA THR A 147 19.79 -18.23 -1.51
C THR A 147 19.39 -18.73 -0.12
N THR A 148 19.92 -18.15 0.96
CA THR A 148 19.61 -18.54 2.34
C THR A 148 18.15 -18.25 2.69
N PHE A 149 17.64 -18.90 3.75
CA PHE A 149 16.31 -18.62 4.31
C PHE A 149 16.11 -17.12 4.58
N VAL A 150 17.08 -16.50 5.26
CA VAL A 150 17.06 -15.07 5.60
C VAL A 150 17.07 -14.21 4.34
N GLY A 151 17.91 -14.52 3.34
CA GLY A 151 17.90 -13.83 2.04
C GLY A 151 16.54 -13.91 1.33
N LYS A 152 15.87 -15.07 1.36
CA LYS A 152 14.52 -15.25 0.80
C LYS A 152 13.46 -14.44 1.57
N VAL A 153 13.47 -14.47 2.90
CA VAL A 153 12.53 -13.72 3.74
C VAL A 153 12.75 -12.20 3.61
N ARG A 154 14.01 -11.75 3.58
CA ARG A 154 14.38 -10.34 3.33
C ARG A 154 13.86 -9.83 2.00
N ARG A 155 13.99 -10.62 0.93
CA ARG A 155 13.43 -10.28 -0.39
C ARG A 155 11.91 -10.22 -0.36
N LEU A 156 11.27 -11.19 0.29
CA LEU A 156 9.81 -11.22 0.43
C LEU A 156 9.29 -10.00 1.20
N ALA A 157 9.87 -9.67 2.34
CA ALA A 157 9.50 -8.50 3.12
C ALA A 157 9.81 -7.20 2.35
N GLY A 158 10.95 -7.12 1.66
CA GLY A 158 11.31 -6.01 0.79
C GLY A 158 10.35 -5.81 -0.38
N ARG A 159 9.81 -6.89 -0.96
CA ARG A 159 8.83 -6.87 -2.05
C ARG A 159 7.53 -6.14 -1.64
N PHE A 160 7.07 -6.36 -0.41
CA PHE A 160 5.78 -5.85 0.05
C PHE A 160 5.87 -4.57 0.88
N LEU A 161 6.99 -4.35 1.57
CA LEU A 161 7.16 -3.26 2.54
C LEU A 161 8.35 -2.34 2.20
N GLY A 162 9.07 -2.58 1.10
CA GLY A 162 10.24 -1.79 0.72
C GLY A 162 11.39 -1.92 1.72
N ASN A 163 12.15 -0.84 1.94
CA ASN A 163 13.29 -0.83 2.87
C ASN A 163 12.87 -1.18 4.30
N VAL A 164 11.69 -0.73 4.74
CA VAL A 164 11.14 -1.08 6.06
C VAL A 164 11.00 -2.59 6.23
N GLY A 165 10.61 -3.30 5.17
CA GLY A 165 10.54 -4.76 5.18
C GLY A 165 11.91 -5.42 5.35
N LYS A 166 12.94 -4.87 4.70
CA LYS A 166 14.32 -5.37 4.85
C LYS A 166 14.80 -5.14 6.29
N ASP A 167 14.58 -3.94 6.82
CA ASP A 167 14.98 -3.57 8.17
C ASP A 167 14.27 -4.44 9.24
N ILE A 168 13.00 -4.78 9.06
CA ILE A 168 12.28 -5.71 9.94
C ILE A 168 12.96 -7.08 10.00
N VAL A 169 13.52 -7.56 8.89
CA VAL A 169 14.20 -8.86 8.84
C VAL A 169 15.58 -8.77 9.49
N GLU A 170 16.35 -7.71 9.26
CA GLU A 170 17.64 -7.51 9.94
C GLU A 170 17.46 -7.37 11.45
N ASN A 171 16.52 -6.52 11.88
CA ASN A 171 16.17 -6.36 13.29
C ASN A 171 15.69 -7.69 13.88
N GLY A 172 14.99 -8.53 13.11
CA GLY A 172 14.59 -9.86 13.55
C GLY A 172 15.77 -10.81 13.75
N VAL A 173 16.83 -10.71 12.95
CA VAL A 173 18.06 -11.49 13.15
C VAL A 173 18.81 -11.02 14.40
N GLU A 174 18.91 -9.70 14.60
CA GLU A 174 19.61 -9.10 15.74
C GLU A 174 18.86 -9.31 17.07
N ASP A 175 17.56 -8.97 17.11
CA ASP A 175 16.73 -9.00 18.32
C ASP A 175 16.46 -10.43 18.82
N GLU A 176 16.25 -11.39 17.91
CA GLU A 176 16.06 -12.80 18.27
C GLU A 176 17.40 -13.54 18.45
N VAL A 177 18.53 -12.83 18.32
CA VAL A 177 19.89 -13.35 18.48
C VAL A 177 20.12 -14.59 17.60
N LEU A 178 19.75 -14.48 16.32
CA LEU A 178 19.81 -15.60 15.38
C LEU A 178 21.20 -15.68 14.73
N VAL A 179 21.76 -16.88 14.73
CA VAL A 179 23.08 -17.13 14.12
C VAL A 179 22.92 -17.41 12.64
N LEU A 180 23.54 -16.59 11.80
CA LEU A 180 23.55 -16.78 10.36
C LEU A 180 24.64 -17.78 9.92
N PRO A 181 24.39 -18.63 8.91
CA PRO A 181 23.10 -18.86 8.25
C PRO A 181 22.17 -19.70 9.13
N ILE A 182 20.90 -19.31 9.22
CA ILE A 182 19.89 -20.06 9.96
C ILE A 182 19.68 -21.42 9.30
N LYS A 183 19.92 -22.50 10.04
CA LYS A 183 19.73 -23.89 9.57
C LYS A 183 18.63 -24.64 10.32
N ASN A 184 18.27 -24.17 11.51
CA ASN A 184 17.33 -24.87 12.39
C ASN A 184 15.90 -24.37 12.16
N GLU A 185 14.94 -25.30 12.06
CA GLU A 185 13.51 -24.97 11.91
C GLU A 185 13.03 -24.02 13.02
N ARG A 186 13.44 -24.25 14.27
CA ARG A 186 13.05 -23.42 15.42
C ARG A 186 13.46 -21.97 15.26
N GLU A 187 14.66 -21.71 14.75
CA GLU A 187 15.18 -20.36 14.50
C GLU A 187 14.52 -19.74 13.26
N MET A 188 14.26 -20.53 12.22
CA MET A 188 13.51 -20.07 11.04
C MET A 188 12.09 -19.64 11.41
N ARG A 189 11.40 -20.42 12.26
CA ARG A 189 10.05 -20.07 12.77
C ARG A 189 10.06 -18.83 13.64
N ARG A 190 11.07 -18.66 14.51
CA ARG A 190 11.22 -17.43 15.30
C ARG A 190 11.35 -16.19 14.42
N LEU A 191 12.19 -16.24 13.38
CA LEU A 191 12.29 -15.15 12.43
C LEU A 191 10.98 -14.92 11.68
N ALA A 192 10.33 -15.99 11.23
CA ALA A 192 9.04 -15.93 10.53
C ALA A 192 7.96 -15.24 11.37
N ASP A 193 7.83 -15.65 12.64
CA ASP A 193 6.86 -15.09 13.59
C ASP A 193 7.19 -13.63 13.90
N TYR A 194 8.48 -13.32 14.13
CA TYR A 194 8.97 -11.96 14.37
C TYR A 194 8.60 -11.01 13.22
N VAL A 195 8.89 -11.43 11.98
CA VAL A 195 8.63 -10.64 10.77
C VAL A 195 7.14 -10.48 10.56
N THR A 196 6.38 -11.57 10.62
CA THR A 196 4.93 -11.58 10.38
C THR A 196 4.18 -10.72 11.40
N TYR A 197 4.54 -10.79 12.68
CA TYR A 197 3.91 -10.00 13.73
C TYR A 197 4.05 -8.49 13.49
N ARG A 198 5.18 -8.05 12.94
CA ARG A 198 5.51 -6.64 12.69
C ARG A 198 4.96 -6.09 11.38
N VAL A 199 4.29 -6.92 10.56
CA VAL A 199 3.60 -6.44 9.36
C VAL A 199 2.27 -5.78 9.78
N PRO A 200 2.10 -4.46 9.63
CA PRO A 200 0.91 -3.76 10.11
C PRO A 200 -0.35 -4.12 9.30
N HIS A 201 -0.22 -4.30 8.00
CA HIS A 201 -1.35 -4.56 7.12
C HIS A 201 -1.83 -6.02 7.21
N PRO A 202 -3.10 -6.32 7.55
CA PRO A 202 -3.57 -7.70 7.76
C PRO A 202 -3.56 -8.58 6.50
N LEU A 203 -3.84 -8.03 5.31
CA LEU A 203 -3.76 -8.79 4.06
C LEU A 203 -2.31 -9.08 3.68
N ILE A 204 -1.43 -8.08 3.75
CA ILE A 204 0.01 -8.28 3.50
C ILE A 204 0.58 -9.26 4.54
N ARG A 205 0.18 -9.16 5.81
CA ARG A 205 0.56 -10.09 6.87
C ARG A 205 0.16 -11.52 6.51
N ARG A 206 -1.06 -11.75 6.03
CA ARG A 206 -1.51 -13.09 5.58
C ARG A 206 -0.71 -13.60 4.39
N ILE A 207 -0.44 -12.75 3.40
CA ILE A 207 0.34 -13.12 2.21
C ILE A 207 1.77 -13.47 2.64
N ILE A 208 2.43 -12.60 3.41
CA ILE A 208 3.78 -12.82 3.93
C ILE A 208 3.82 -14.09 4.80
N ALA A 209 2.85 -14.31 5.69
CA ALA A 209 2.80 -15.52 6.52
C ALA A 209 2.73 -16.79 5.67
N THR A 210 1.90 -16.80 4.63
CA THR A 210 1.74 -17.94 3.72
C THR A 210 3.04 -18.17 2.92
N ASP A 211 3.58 -17.11 2.32
CA ASP A 211 4.79 -17.20 1.49
C ASP A 211 6.04 -17.56 2.34
N ILE A 212 6.15 -17.07 3.59
CA ILE A 212 7.24 -17.46 4.50
C ILE A 212 7.12 -18.93 4.88
N GLU A 213 5.92 -19.44 5.15
CA GLU A 213 5.71 -20.85 5.47
C GLU A 213 6.10 -21.75 4.28
N ASP A 214 5.84 -21.33 3.05
CA ASP A 214 6.29 -22.03 1.84
C ASP A 214 7.82 -21.97 1.66
N ILE A 215 8.45 -20.83 1.96
CA ILE A 215 9.91 -20.69 2.00
C ILE A 215 10.52 -21.61 3.07
N LEU A 216 9.91 -21.70 4.24
CA LEU A 216 10.36 -22.56 5.35
C LEU A 216 10.29 -24.03 4.94
N ARG A 217 9.15 -24.47 4.40
CA ARG A 217 8.96 -25.86 3.91
C ARG A 217 9.93 -26.23 2.79
N SER A 218 10.18 -25.33 1.85
CA SER A 218 11.14 -25.58 0.77
C SER A 218 12.58 -25.63 1.25
N THR A 219 12.93 -24.86 2.29
CA THR A 219 14.29 -24.84 2.84
C THR A 219 14.57 -26.04 3.74
N LEU A 220 13.56 -26.60 4.43
CA LEU A 220 13.71 -27.81 5.24
C LEU A 220 13.70 -29.12 4.43
N LYS A 221 13.19 -29.10 3.20
CA LYS A 221 13.19 -30.25 2.28
C LYS A 221 14.45 -30.33 1.39
N ALA A 222 15.25 -29.27 1.38
CA ALA A 222 16.49 -29.16 0.62
C ALA A 222 17.70 -29.57 1.49
#